data_AF-A0A2E0Y5L2-F1
#
_entry.id   AF-A0A2E0Y5L2-F1
#
_cell.length_a   1.000
_cell.length_b   1.000
_cell.length_c   1.000
_cell.angle_alpha   90.00
_cell.angle_beta   90.00
_cell.angle_gamma   90.00
#
_symmetry.space_group_name_H-M   'P 1'
#
loop_
_entity.id
_entity.type
_entity.pdbx_description
1 polymer ?
#
loop_
_entity_poly.entity_id
_entity_poly.type
_entity_poly.pdbx_seq_one_letter_code
_entity_poly.pdbx_strand_id
1 'polypeptide(L)' 'MNPAAKSYPDQFATTPDLLHVAVPRMEIIAEMSARGEQEALDDICLAVAVVADAIGIAQLLAQT' A
#
# COMPACT_ATOMS: atom_id res chain seq x y z
N MET A 1 -21.50 -18.00 -13.43
CA MET A 1 -20.03 -18.12 -13.53
C MET A 1 -19.45 -16.84 -12.96
N ASN A 2 -18.83 -16.92 -11.78
CA ASN A 2 -18.43 -15.73 -11.02
C ASN A 2 -17.26 -15.03 -11.76
N PRO A 3 -17.38 -13.76 -12.17
CA PRO A 3 -16.32 -13.07 -12.91
C PRO A 3 -15.04 -12.84 -12.07
N ALA A 4 -15.07 -13.11 -10.77
CA ALA A 4 -13.95 -13.00 -9.83
C ALA A 4 -12.91 -14.13 -9.92
N ALA A 5 -13.11 -15.16 -10.75
CA ALA A 5 -12.26 -16.36 -10.79
C ALA A 5 -11.42 -16.48 -12.09
N LYS A 6 -11.05 -15.35 -12.70
CA LYS A 6 -9.96 -15.38 -13.69
C LYS A 6 -8.64 -15.36 -12.92
N SER A 7 -8.07 -16.54 -12.68
CA SER A 7 -6.71 -16.67 -12.16
C SER A 7 -5.75 -15.96 -13.13
N TYR A 8 -5.16 -14.86 -12.68
CA TYR A 8 -4.14 -14.15 -13.44
C TYR A 8 -2.84 -14.96 -13.34
N PRO A 9 -2.32 -15.51 -14.45
CA PRO A 9 -1.17 -16.42 -14.41
C PRO A 9 0.09 -15.76 -13.83
N ASP A 10 0.18 -14.43 -13.92
CA ASP A 10 1.35 -13.66 -13.50
C ASP A 10 1.23 -13.08 -12.08
N GLN A 11 0.17 -13.39 -11.33
CA GLN A 11 -0.07 -12.76 -10.01
C GLN A 11 1.02 -13.04 -8.96
N PHE A 12 1.86 -14.04 -9.21
CA PHE A 12 3.03 -14.39 -8.39
C PHE A 12 4.35 -14.34 -9.18
N ALA A 13 4.33 -13.86 -10.43
CA ALA A 13 5.53 -13.78 -11.27
C ALA A 13 6.48 -12.68 -10.80
N THR A 14 5.94 -11.66 -10.13
CA THR A 14 6.69 -10.62 -9.43
C THR A 14 6.56 -10.91 -7.94
N THR A 15 7.68 -11.01 -7.23
CA THR A 15 7.67 -11.01 -5.76
C THR A 15 6.81 -9.83 -5.31
N PRO A 16 5.78 -10.03 -4.47
CA PRO A 16 4.95 -8.92 -4.02
C PRO A 16 5.87 -7.84 -3.50
N ASP A 17 5.69 -6.62 -4.00
CA ASP A 17 6.43 -5.49 -3.49
C ASP A 17 6.25 -5.48 -1.97
N LEU A 18 7.35 -5.40 -1.21
CA LEU A 18 7.28 -5.34 0.25
C LEU A 18 6.50 -4.10 0.72
N LEU A 19 6.25 -3.17 -0.20
CA LEU A 19 5.35 -2.03 -0.12
C LEU A 19 3.88 -2.33 -0.37
N HIS A 20 3.43 -3.60 -0.49
CA HIS A 20 2.00 -3.91 -0.51
C HIS A 20 1.40 -3.72 0.89
N VAL A 21 1.46 -2.49 1.40
CA VAL A 21 0.63 -1.98 2.48
C VAL A 21 -0.77 -1.91 1.88
N ALA A 22 -1.49 -3.02 1.98
CA ALA A 22 -2.89 -3.06 1.64
C ALA A 22 -3.65 -2.27 2.71
N VAL A 23 -3.74 -0.94 2.54
CA VAL A 23 -4.72 -0.15 3.27
C VAL A 23 -6.08 -0.49 2.66
N PRO A 24 -7.00 -1.12 3.40
CA PRO A 24 -8.28 -1.52 2.84
C PRO A 24 -9.02 -0.30 2.32
N ARG A 25 -9.45 -0.34 1.05
CA ARG A 25 -10.15 0.78 0.41
C ARG A 25 -11.38 1.24 1.21
N MET A 26 -12.05 0.33 1.90
CA MET A 26 -13.19 0.64 2.76
C MET A 26 -12.80 1.49 3.97
N GLU A 27 -11.61 1.28 4.54
CA GLU A 27 -11.10 2.08 5.66
C GLU A 27 -10.73 3.49 5.21
N ILE A 28 -10.12 3.63 4.03
CA ILE A 28 -9.85 4.94 3.43
C ILE A 28 -11.14 5.74 3.24
N ILE A 29 -12.16 5.12 2.63
CA ILE A 29 -13.46 5.78 2.39
C ILE A 29 -14.16 6.14 3.70
N ALA A 30 -14.07 5.28 4.72
CA ALA A 30 -14.64 5.55 6.04
C ALA A 30 -13.96 6.76 6.71
N GLU A 31 -12.62 6.83 6.68
CA GLU A 31 -11.86 7.93 7.25
C GLU A 31 -12.09 9.25 6.49
N MET A 32 -12.09 9.22 5.15
CA MET A 32 -12.44 10.39 4.33
C MET A 32 -13.85 10.90 4.64
N SER A 33 -14.79 10.01 4.96
CA SER A 33 -16.17 10.38 5.32
C SER A 33 -16.28 10.93 6.75
N ALA A 34 -15.44 10.46 7.67
CA ALA A 34 -15.49 10.84 9.09
C ALA A 34 -14.74 12.15 9.39
N ARG A 35 -13.57 12.33 8.75
CA ARG A 35 -12.61 13.40 9.05
C ARG A 35 -12.41 14.39 7.90
N GLY A 36 -12.83 14.00 6.70
CA GLY A 36 -12.64 14.79 5.48
C GLY A 36 -11.55 14.19 4.59
N GLU A 37 -11.73 14.40 3.28
CA GLU A 37 -10.89 13.83 2.22
C GLU A 37 -9.43 14.26 2.34
N GLN A 38 -9.16 15.55 2.58
CA GLN A 38 -7.80 16.08 2.61
C GLN A 38 -6.98 15.51 3.77
N GLU A 39 -7.54 15.48 4.98
CA GLU A 39 -6.83 14.99 6.17
C GLU A 39 -6.52 13.49 6.06
N ALA A 40 -7.47 12.70 5.54
CA ALA A 40 -7.27 11.27 5.32
C ALA A 40 -6.21 11.00 4.24
N LEU A 41 -6.16 11.81 3.17
CA LEU A 41 -5.14 11.69 2.14
C LEU A 41 -3.75 12.10 2.65
N ASP A 42 -3.65 13.16 3.44
CA ASP A 42 -2.39 13.61 4.03
C ASP A 42 -1.80 12.53 4.96
N ASP A 43 -2.64 11.90 5.80
CA ASP A 43 -2.26 10.79 6.68
C ASP A 43 -1.73 9.58 5.88
N ILE A 44 -2.40 9.23 4.78
CA ILE A 44 -1.96 8.13 3.89
C ILE A 44 -0.64 8.48 3.21
N CYS A 45 -0.47 9.70 2.71
CA CYS A 45 0.76 10.14 2.06
C CYS A 45 1.94 10.09 3.03
N LEU A 46 1.74 10.54 4.27
CA LEU A 46 2.74 10.48 5.32
C LEU A 46 3.12 9.04 5.66
N ALA A 47 2.14 8.14 5.82
CA ALA A 47 2.39 6.74 6.10
C ALA A 47 3.23 6.08 4.99
N VAL A 48 2.90 6.34 3.73
CA VAL A 48 3.66 5.84 2.57
C VAL A 48 5.09 6.38 2.57
N ALA A 49 5.27 7.68 2.84
CA ALA A 49 6.60 8.30 2.88
C ALA A 49 7.49 7.68 3.96
N VAL A 50 6.96 7.46 5.16
CA VAL A 50 7.71 6.82 6.27
C VAL A 50 8.14 5.40 5.91
N VAL A 51 7.27 4.61 5.28
CA VAL A 51 7.60 3.25 4.84
C VAL A 51 8.67 3.27 3.75
N ALA A 52 8.55 4.17 2.77
CA ALA A 52 9.54 4.33 1.70
C ALA A 52 10.93 4.71 2.26
N ASP A 53 10.99 5.64 3.21
CA ASP A 53 12.24 6.04 3.88
C ASP A 53 12.87 4.86 4.65
N ALA A 54 12.08 4.12 5.42
CA ALA A 54 12.56 2.95 6.16
C ALA A 54 13.14 1.88 5.23
N ILE A 55 12.51 1.65 4.07
CA ILE A 55 13.02 0.72 3.05
C ILE A 55 14.32 1.24 2.45
N GLY A 56 14.39 2.52 2.10
CA GLY A 56 15.62 3.13 1.58
C GLY A 56 16.79 2.96 2.54
N ILE A 57 16.56 3.16 3.84
CA ILE A 57 17.56 2.93 4.89
C ILE A 57 17.95 1.45 4.97
N ALA A 58 16.98 0.53 5.00
CA ALA A 58 17.25 -0.91 5.07
C ALA A 58 18.07 -1.41 3.86
N GLN A 59 17.76 -0.90 2.66
CA GLN A 59 18.51 -1.21 1.44
C GLN A 59 19.95 -0.71 1.48
N LEU A 60 20.18 0.49 2.02
CA LEU A 60 21.54 1.03 2.22
C LEU A 60 22.35 0.17 3.21
N LEU A 61 21.74 -0.22 4.32
CA LEU A 61 22.39 -1.05 5.34
C LEU A 61 22.69 -2.48 4.86
N ALA A 62 21.86 -3.02 3.95
CA ALA A 62 22.10 -4.34 3.37
C ALA A 62 23.28 -4.39 2.38
N GLN A 63 23.78 -3.23 1.94
CA GLN A 63 24.90 -3.11 0.98
C GLN A 63 26.26 -2.85 1.66
N THR A 64 26.27 -2.60 2.96
CA THR A 64 27.46 -2.43 3.81
C THR A 64 27.78 -3.69 4.59
#